data_AF-A0A4U9D249-F1
#
_entry.id   AF-A0A4U9D249-F1
#
_cell.length_a   1.000
_cell.length_b   1.000
_cell.length_c   1.000
_cell.angle_alpha   90.00
_cell.angle_beta   90.00
_cell.angle_gamma   90.00
#
_symmetry.space_group_name_H-M   'P 1'
#
loop_
_entity.id
_entity.type
_entity.pdbx_description
1 polymer ?
#
loop_
_entity_poly.entity_id
_entity_poly.type
_entity_poly.pdbx_seq_one_letter_code
_entity_poly.pdbx_strand_id
1 'polypeptide(L)' 'MRFEHLQLEPYLDMGMRLGEGSGAALAMHLVEAACTVFNEMGTLAESNIVLPESR' A
#
# COMPACT_ATOMS: atom_id res chain seq x y z
N MET A 1 -12.79 -12.80 -10.47
CA MET A 1 -13.55 -13.93 -9.89
C MET A 1 -12.89 -14.66 -8.72
N ARG A 2 -11.57 -14.97 -8.68
CA ARG A 2 -11.00 -15.70 -7.50
C ARG A 2 -10.94 -14.85 -6.22
N PHE A 3 -10.49 -13.60 -6.31
CA PHE A 3 -10.32 -12.74 -5.12
C PHE A 3 -11.65 -12.17 -4.57
N GLU A 4 -12.71 -12.15 -5.37
CA GLU A 4 -14.06 -11.70 -4.95
C GLU A 4 -14.62 -12.53 -3.80
N HIS A 5 -14.41 -13.86 -3.81
CA HIS A 5 -14.84 -14.75 -2.73
C HIS A 5 -14.06 -14.54 -1.43
N LEU A 6 -12.84 -13.99 -1.54
CA LEU A 6 -12.01 -13.61 -0.40
C LEU A 6 -12.23 -12.16 0.03
N GLN A 7 -13.01 -11.38 -0.73
CA GLN A 7 -13.22 -9.95 -0.53
C GLN A 7 -11.90 -9.17 -0.49
N LEU A 8 -10.96 -9.54 -1.35
CA LEU A 8 -9.65 -8.88 -1.46
C LEU A 8 -9.50 -8.21 -2.82
N GLU A 9 -8.88 -7.03 -2.84
CA GLU A 9 -8.45 -6.33 -4.04
C GLU A 9 -6.91 -6.37 -4.12
N PRO A 10 -6.31 -6.98 -5.15
CA PRO A 10 -4.86 -6.99 -5.30
C PRO A 10 -4.31 -5.59 -5.60
N TYR A 11 -3.24 -5.19 -4.91
CA TYR A 11 -2.55 -3.92 -5.17
C TYR A 11 -1.68 -3.93 -6.45
N LEU A 12 -1.30 -5.12 -6.94
CA LEU A 12 -0.43 -5.29 -8.11
C LEU A 12 -1.16 -6.15 -9.16
N ASP A 13 -1.42 -5.58 -10.33
CA ASP A 13 -1.87 -6.29 -11.52
C ASP A 13 -0.82 -6.18 -12.63
N MET A 14 -0.06 -7.26 -12.83
CA MET A 14 1.04 -7.32 -13.79
C MET A 14 0.93 -8.52 -14.75
N GLY A 15 -0.20 -9.22 -14.77
CA GLY A 15 -0.35 -10.45 -15.56
C GLY A 15 0.65 -11.57 -15.20
N MET A 16 1.21 -11.57 -13.98
CA MET A 16 2.17 -12.58 -13.53
C MET A 16 1.54 -13.96 -13.41
N ARG A 17 2.29 -14.98 -13.83
CA ARG A 17 1.85 -16.39 -13.80
C ARG A 17 2.95 -17.40 -13.48
N LEU A 18 4.10 -16.92 -12.97
CA LEU A 18 5.22 -17.77 -12.58
C LEU A 18 4.86 -18.64 -11.37
N GLY A 19 4.14 -18.08 -10.39
CA GLY A 19 3.84 -18.78 -9.14
C GLY A 19 5.01 -18.71 -8.15
N GLU A 20 5.21 -19.77 -7.38
CA GLU A 20 6.33 -19.93 -6.41
C GLU A 20 6.44 -18.82 -5.35
N GLY A 21 5.37 -18.03 -5.16
CA GLY A 21 5.39 -16.88 -4.25
C GLY A 21 6.08 -15.64 -4.81
N SER A 22 6.47 -15.62 -6.09
CA SER A 22 7.10 -14.45 -6.73
C SER A 22 6.29 -13.15 -6.58
N GLY A 23 4.96 -13.21 -6.70
CA GLY A 23 4.10 -12.06 -6.45
C GLY A 23 4.05 -11.63 -4.98
N ALA A 24 4.15 -12.58 -4.05
CA ALA A 24 4.20 -12.29 -2.61
C ALA A 24 5.53 -11.63 -2.23
N ALA A 25 6.65 -12.13 -2.76
CA ALA A 25 7.97 -11.53 -2.56
C ALA A 25 8.01 -10.07 -3.05
N LEU A 26 7.41 -9.77 -4.20
CA LEU A 26 7.33 -8.39 -4.68
C LEU A 26 6.42 -7.51 -3.79
N ALA A 27 5.30 -8.05 -3.32
CA ALA A 27 4.38 -7.33 -2.45
C ALA A 27 4.96 -7.01 -1.06
N MET A 28 6.01 -7.70 -0.60
CA MET A 28 6.67 -7.40 0.68
C MET A 28 7.19 -5.95 0.73
N HIS A 29 7.66 -5.40 -0.39
CA HIS A 29 8.11 -4.01 -0.46
C HIS A 29 6.97 -3.00 -0.24
N LEU A 30 5.73 -3.33 -0.64
CA LEU A 30 4.58 -2.47 -0.35
C LEU A 30 4.25 -2.44 1.14
N VAL A 31 4.39 -3.57 1.83
CA VAL A 31 4.17 -3.65 3.28
C VAL A 31 5.23 -2.82 4.01
N GLU A 32 6.50 -2.95 3.62
CA GLU A 32 7.59 -2.14 4.17
C GLU A 32 7.35 -0.65 3.94
N ALA A 33 7.02 -0.24 2.71
CA ALA A 33 6.72 1.16 2.39
C ALA A 33 5.56 1.73 3.24
N ALA A 34 4.50 0.94 3.46
CA ALA A 34 3.39 1.35 4.31
C ALA A 34 3.84 1.58 5.77
N CYS A 35 4.66 0.67 6.31
CA CYS A 35 5.24 0.83 7.64
C CYS A 35 6.17 2.05 7.73
N THR A 36 7.00 2.29 6.71
CA THR A 36 7.89 3.46 6.66
C THR A 36 7.09 4.76 6.64
N VAL A 37 6.06 4.87 5.78
CA VAL A 37 5.19 6.05 5.74
C VAL A 37 4.53 6.29 7.09
N PHE A 38 4.05 5.25 7.76
CA PHE A 38 3.42 5.41 9.07
C PHE A 38 4.39 5.88 10.17
N ASN A 39 5.63 5.40 10.17
CA ASN A 39 6.58 5.66 11.26
C ASN A 39 7.47 6.89 11.03
N GLU A 40 7.76 7.23 9.76
CA GLU A 40 8.81 8.20 9.41
C GLU A 40 8.27 9.43 8.69
N MET A 41 7.01 9.44 8.27
CA MET A 41 6.42 10.64 7.67
C MET A 41 6.23 11.72 8.73
N GLY A 42 6.79 12.91 8.46
CA GLY A 42 6.60 14.08 9.31
C GLY A 42 5.14 14.53 9.34
N THR A 43 4.77 15.29 10.36
CA THR A 43 3.41 15.82 10.51
C THR A 43 3.27 17.17 9.82
N LEU A 44 2.05 17.49 9.40
CA LEU A 44 1.73 18.80 8.83
C LEU A 44 2.02 19.93 9.82
N ALA A 45 1.78 19.69 11.11
CA ALA A 45 2.04 20.64 12.19
C ALA A 45 3.54 20.97 12.31
N GLU A 46 4.43 19.97 12.22
CA GLU A 46 5.89 20.18 12.20
C GLU A 46 6.35 21.07 11.04
N SER A 47 5.61 21.03 9.92
CA SER A 47 5.89 21.84 8.73
C SER A 47 5.11 23.16 8.69
N ASN A 48 4.33 23.49 9.72
CA ASN A 48 3.40 24.63 9.77
C ASN A 48 2.38 24.66 8.61
N ILE A 49 1.98 23.50 8.09
CA ILE A 49 1.00 23.35 7.02
C ILE A 49 -0.39 23.19 7.65
N VAL A 50 -1.35 24.00 7.21
CA VAL A 50 -2.76 23.93 7.63
C VAL A 50 -3.62 23.55 6.43
N LEU A 51 -4.40 22.48 6.58
CA LEU A 51 -5.36 22.06 5.57
C LEU A 51 -6.63 22.92 5.66
N PRO A 52 -7.24 23.32 4.53
CA PRO A 52 -8.54 23.94 4.54
C PRO A 52 -9.58 22.94 5.06
N GLU A 53 -10.58 23.42 5.81
CA GLU A 53 -11.70 22.56 6.20
C GLU A 53 -12.42 22.06 4.94
N SER A 54 -12.42 20.75 4.75
CA SER A 54 -13.24 20.11 3.73
C SER A 54 -14.70 20.25 4.14
N ARG A 55 -15.44 21.07 3.41
CA ARG A 55 -16.90 21.18 3.55
C ARG A 55 -17.60 19.85 3.26
#